data_AF-A0A925DN21-F1
#
_entry.id   AF-A0A925DN21-F1
#
_cell.length_a   1.000
_cell.length_b   1.000
_cell.length_c   1.000
_cell.angle_alpha   90.00
_cell.angle_beta   90.00
_cell.angle_gamma   90.00
#
_symmetry.space_group_name_H-M   'P 1'
#
loop_
_entity.id
_entity.type
_entity.pdbx_description
1 polymer ?
#
loop_
_entity_poly.entity_id
_entity_poly.type
_entity_poly.pdbx_seq_one_letter_code
_entity_poly.pdbx_strand_id
1 'polypeptide(L)'
;MNQNEGLDFKYKPDVPKLQLVGSILIEETEEEEQGVVFLTQKQLNQVLVNKEVDLKLTEDERWYPAKPLTKEQVKKVGLVTLESELVATSGEIKCFEVQKVVS
;
A
#
# COMPACT_ATOMS: atom_id res chain seq x y z
N MET A 1 3.64 -19.23 5.47
CA MET A 1 3.97 -18.69 6.82
C MET A 1 3.43 -17.28 6.87
N ASN A 2 2.57 -16.97 7.82
CA ASN A 2 2.00 -15.61 7.95
C ASN A 2 3.14 -14.63 8.22
N GLN A 3 3.41 -13.70 7.29
CA GLN A 3 4.47 -12.67 7.41
C GLN A 3 4.23 -11.64 8.53
N ASN A 4 3.32 -11.93 9.46
CA ASN A 4 2.88 -11.02 10.53
C ASN A 4 3.35 -11.45 11.93
N GLU A 5 4.17 -12.50 12.07
CA GLU A 5 4.76 -12.87 13.36
C GLU A 5 5.83 -11.85 13.78
N GLY A 6 5.52 -11.02 14.78
CA GLY A 6 6.44 -10.02 15.35
C GLY A 6 5.97 -8.57 15.26
N LEU A 7 4.81 -8.32 14.64
CA LEU A 7 4.21 -6.99 14.59
C LEU A 7 3.13 -6.86 15.67
N ASP A 8 3.34 -5.97 16.64
CA ASP A 8 2.33 -5.58 17.64
C ASP A 8 1.21 -4.77 16.97
N PHE A 9 0.39 -5.43 16.16
CA PHE A 9 -0.75 -4.83 15.49
C PHE A 9 -1.87 -4.55 16.48
N LYS A 10 -2.34 -3.29 16.54
CA LYS A 10 -3.63 -2.92 17.16
C LYS A 10 -4.85 -3.27 16.29
N TYR A 11 -4.67 -4.03 15.22
CA TYR A 11 -5.67 -4.20 14.17
C TYR A 11 -6.79 -5.16 14.56
N LYS A 12 -8.05 -4.73 14.43
CA LYS A 12 -9.25 -5.57 14.59
C LYS A 12 -9.67 -6.12 13.21
N PRO A 13 -9.83 -7.45 13.04
CA PRO A 13 -9.86 -8.11 11.73
C PRO A 13 -11.24 -8.12 11.07
N ASP A 14 -12.07 -7.09 11.21
CA ASP A 14 -13.43 -7.12 10.66
C ASP A 14 -13.47 -7.04 9.12
N VAL A 15 -12.39 -6.58 8.47
CA VAL A 15 -12.28 -6.49 7.01
C VAL A 15 -10.92 -7.00 6.52
N PRO A 16 -10.87 -7.86 5.49
CA PRO A 16 -9.61 -8.29 4.89
C PRO A 16 -8.90 -7.10 4.23
N LYS A 17 -7.62 -6.92 4.57
CA LYS A 17 -6.75 -5.87 4.02
C LYS A 17 -5.61 -6.46 3.20
N LEU A 18 -5.28 -5.76 2.14
CA LEU A 18 -4.16 -5.99 1.24
C LEU A 18 -2.97 -5.17 1.71
N GLN A 19 -1.78 -5.77 1.64
CA GLN A 19 -0.53 -5.10 1.93
C GLN A 19 0.06 -4.53 0.64
N LEU A 20 0.34 -3.24 0.62
CA LEU A 20 1.07 -2.59 -0.45
C LEU A 20 2.40 -2.07 0.11
N VAL A 21 3.50 -2.54 -0.47
CA VAL A 21 4.86 -2.19 -0.06
C VAL A 21 5.42 -1.19 -1.07
N GLY A 22 5.99 -0.09 -0.59
CA GLY A 22 6.57 0.92 -1.48
C GLY A 22 7.32 2.01 -0.74
N SER A 23 7.85 2.98 -1.51
CA SER A 23 8.36 4.23 -0.95
C SER A 23 7.18 5.12 -0.59
N ILE A 24 7.14 5.57 0.66
CA ILE A 24 6.15 6.48 1.20
C ILE A 24 6.84 7.83 1.39
N LEU A 25 6.25 8.87 0.83
CA LEU A 25 6.65 10.25 1.09
C LEU A 25 5.89 10.73 2.34
N ILE A 26 6.61 11.08 3.40
CA ILE A 26 6.02 11.65 4.61
C ILE A 26 5.82 13.14 4.38
N GLU A 27 4.57 13.59 4.31
CA GLU A 27 4.22 14.98 3.98
C GLU A 27 4.84 16.00 4.95
N GLU A 28 4.98 15.65 6.24
CA GLU A 28 5.51 16.55 7.27
C GLU A 28 7.02 16.82 7.13
N THR A 29 7.79 15.85 6.62
CA THR A 29 9.26 15.93 6.57
C THR A 29 9.82 15.96 5.15
N GLU A 30 8.98 15.73 4.14
CA GLU A 30 9.37 15.50 2.73
C GLU A 30 10.38 14.34 2.56
N GLU A 31 10.49 13.46 3.55
CA GLU A 31 11.38 12.30 3.51
C GLU A 31 10.69 11.11 2.84
N GLU A 32 11.44 10.40 2.00
CA GLU A 32 11.02 9.14 1.40
C GLU A 32 11.55 7.97 2.25
N GLU A 33 10.63 7.15 2.75
CA GLU A 33 10.95 5.96 3.53
C GLU A 33 10.30 4.71 2.90
N GLN A 34 10.91 3.55 3.08
CA GLN A 34 10.25 2.29 2.72
C GLN A 34 9.19 1.93 3.77
N GLY A 35 7.96 1.70 3.33
CA GLY A 35 6.85 1.39 4.22
C GLY A 35 5.85 0.41 3.65
N VAL A 36 4.92 -0.01 4.51
CA VAL A 36 3.79 -0.87 4.15
C VAL A 36 2.50 -0.14 4.44
N VAL A 37 1.60 -0.09 3.48
CA VAL A 37 0.25 0.44 3.66
C VAL A 37 -0.78 -0.68 3.56
N PHE A 38 -1.71 -0.70 4.50
CA PHE A 38 -2.81 -1.65 4.56
C PHE A 38 -4.07 -1.02 3.96
N LEU A 39 -4.54 -1.59 2.85
CA LEU A 39 -5.66 -1.09 2.06
C LEU A 39 -6.76 -2.16 1.99
N THR A 40 -8.01 -1.77 2.10
CA THR A 40 -9.12 -2.63 1.66
C THR A 40 -9.11 -2.75 0.13
N GLN A 41 -9.74 -3.79 -0.43
CA GLN A 41 -9.90 -3.92 -1.89
C GLN A 41 -10.55 -2.67 -2.50
N LYS A 42 -11.50 -2.05 -1.80
CA LYS A 42 -12.15 -0.81 -2.24
C LYS A 42 -11.17 0.35 -2.35
N GLN A 43 -10.31 0.54 -1.35
CA GLN A 43 -9.30 1.61 -1.36
C GLN A 43 -8.24 1.35 -2.43
N LEU A 44 -7.79 0.11 -2.61
CA LEU A 44 -6.87 -0.24 -3.70
C LEU A 44 -7.49 0.09 -5.08
N ASN A 45 -8.77 -0.22 -5.29
CA ASN A 45 -9.45 0.13 -6.53
C ASN A 45 -9.51 1.65 -6.76
N GLN A 46 -9.63 2.46 -5.70
CA GLN A 46 -9.55 3.92 -5.79
C GLN A 46 -8.15 4.39 -6.17
N VAL A 47 -7.10 3.78 -5.59
CA VAL A 47 -5.70 4.09 -5.93
C VAL A 47 -5.41 3.79 -7.39
N LEU A 48 -6.03 2.76 -7.97
CA LEU A 48 -5.79 2.32 -9.36
C LEU A 48 -6.80 2.87 -10.37
N VAL A 49 -7.81 3.64 -9.92
CA VAL A 49 -8.90 4.10 -10.79
C VAL A 49 -8.36 4.97 -11.93
N ASN A 50 -8.77 4.68 -13.17
CA ASN A 50 -8.33 5.36 -14.38
C ASN A 50 -6.81 5.30 -14.68
N LYS A 51 -6.08 4.38 -14.03
CA LYS A 51 -4.62 4.23 -14.22
C LYS A 51 -4.23 3.12 -15.18
N GLU A 52 -5.20 2.33 -15.63
CA GLU A 52 -5.01 1.22 -16.57
C GLU A 52 -3.97 0.20 -16.09
N VAL A 53 -3.84 0.02 -14.77
CA VAL A 53 -2.92 -0.93 -14.15
C VAL A 53 -3.68 -2.20 -13.79
N ASP A 54 -3.35 -3.29 -14.48
CA ASP A 54 -3.81 -4.63 -14.11
C ASP A 54 -2.82 -5.27 -13.14
N LEU A 55 -3.34 -5.83 -12.04
CA LEU A 55 -2.56 -6.61 -11.09
C LEU A 55 -2.82 -8.11 -11.27
N LYS A 56 -1.80 -8.93 -11.07
CA LYS A 56 -1.89 -10.40 -10.98
C LYS A 56 -1.36 -10.87 -9.63
N LEU A 57 -2.02 -11.86 -9.06
CA LEU A 57 -1.53 -12.59 -7.91
C LEU A 57 -0.43 -13.55 -8.36
N THR A 58 0.74 -13.50 -7.73
CA THR A 58 1.87 -14.41 -7.98
C THR A 58 1.90 -15.56 -6.96
N GLU A 59 2.74 -16.57 -7.22
CA GLU A 59 2.84 -17.78 -6.40
C GLU A 59 3.32 -17.52 -4.95
N ASP A 60 3.94 -16.37 -4.72
CA ASP A 60 4.37 -15.88 -3.40
C ASP A 60 3.27 -15.08 -2.65
N GLU A 61 2.02 -15.19 -3.09
CA GLU A 61 0.84 -14.53 -2.52
C GLU A 61 0.89 -12.99 -2.58
N ARG A 62 1.73 -12.42 -3.46
CA ARG A 62 1.84 -10.97 -3.68
C ARG A 62 1.16 -10.54 -4.97
N TRP A 63 0.68 -9.30 -4.99
CA TRP A 63 0.11 -8.69 -6.20
C TRP A 63 1.18 -7.88 -6.92
N TYR A 64 1.42 -8.20 -8.18
CA TYR A 64 2.34 -7.47 -9.06
C TYR A 64 1.60 -6.98 -10.31
N PRO A 65 2.07 -5.88 -10.95
CA PRO A 65 1.58 -5.51 -12.27
C PRO A 65 1.64 -6.70 -13.24
N ALA A 66 0.53 -6.99 -13.93
CA ALA A 66 0.44 -8.11 -14.86
C ALA A 66 1.41 -7.96 -16.03
N LYS A 67 1.72 -6.71 -16.40
CA LYS A 67 2.69 -6.29 -17.41
C LYS A 67 3.58 -5.19 -16.82
N PRO A 68 4.82 -5.01 -17.33
CA PRO A 68 5.63 -3.85 -17.00
C PRO A 68 4.85 -2.55 -17.23
N LEU A 69 4.91 -1.62 -16.28
CA LEU A 69 4.21 -0.34 -16.38
C LEU A 69 4.84 0.52 -17.48
N THR A 70 4.01 1.10 -18.34
CA THR A 70 4.45 2.10 -19.32
C THR A 70 4.78 3.42 -18.62
N LYS A 71 5.54 4.30 -19.29
CA LYS A 71 5.82 5.66 -18.77
C LYS A 71 4.53 6.44 -18.48
N GLU A 72 3.48 6.21 -19.24
CA GLU A 72 2.19 6.85 -19.04
C GLU A 72 1.48 6.30 -17.79
N GLN A 73 1.47 4.99 -17.59
CA GLN A 73 0.93 4.35 -16.39
C GLN A 73 1.68 4.78 -15.13
N VAL A 74 3.02 4.85 -15.17
CA VAL A 74 3.82 5.35 -14.03
C VAL A 74 3.43 6.78 -13.65
N LYS A 75 3.22 7.66 -14.65
CA LYS A 75 2.74 9.03 -14.41
C LYS A 75 1.32 9.08 -13.86
N LYS A 76 0.42 8.21 -14.34
CA LYS A 76 -0.96 8.09 -13.85
C LYS A 76 -1.01 7.55 -12.41
N VAL A 77 -0.13 6.61 -12.07
CA VAL A 77 0.07 6.14 -10.68
C VAL A 77 0.47 7.29 -9.80
N GLY A 78 1.54 8.02 -10.18
CA GLY A 78 1.94 9.26 -9.52
C GLY A 78 2.09 9.13 -7.99
N LEU A 79 2.19 10.28 -7.33
CA LEU A 79 2.02 10.37 -5.88
C LEU A 79 0.52 10.30 -5.58
N VAL A 80 0.12 9.39 -4.69
CA VAL A 80 -1.26 9.30 -4.19
C VAL A 80 -1.25 9.67 -2.72
N THR A 81 -2.02 10.68 -2.36
CA THR A 81 -2.15 11.09 -0.97
C THR A 81 -3.10 10.15 -0.24
N LEU A 82 -2.64 9.58 0.87
CA LEU A 82 -3.39 8.65 1.70
C LEU A 82 -3.49 9.22 3.10
N GLU A 83 -4.71 9.43 3.60
CA GLU A 83 -4.92 9.64 5.03
C GLU A 83 -4.74 8.28 5.71
N SER A 84 -3.71 8.16 6.53
CA SER A 84 -3.31 6.89 7.12
C SER A 84 -2.88 7.05 8.58
N GLU A 85 -3.01 5.97 9.34
CA GLU A 85 -2.63 5.90 10.75
C GLU A 85 -1.50 4.89 10.93
N LEU A 86 -0.45 5.25 11.66
CA LEU A 86 0.62 4.32 12.01
C LEU A 86 0.07 3.24 12.95
N VAL A 87 0.07 1.99 12.50
CA VAL A 87 -0.50 0.86 13.26
C VAL A 87 0.54 -0.08 13.82
N ALA A 88 1.73 -0.12 13.23
CA ALA A 88 2.86 -0.91 13.72
C ALA A 88 4.19 -0.43 13.12
N THR A 89 5.28 -0.94 13.68
CA THR A 89 6.63 -0.77 13.14
C THR A 89 7.32 -2.14 13.11
N SER A 90 7.79 -2.58 11.94
CA SER A 90 8.57 -3.81 11.75
C SER A 90 10.06 -3.46 11.62
N GLY A 91 10.80 -3.45 12.73
CA GLY A 91 12.19 -2.97 12.70
C GLY A 91 12.24 -1.49 12.32
N GLU A 92 12.73 -1.15 11.13
CA GLU A 92 12.75 0.23 10.60
C GLU A 92 11.56 0.53 9.67
N ILE A 93 10.77 -0.47 9.30
CA ILE A 93 9.66 -0.32 8.34
C ILE A 93 8.41 0.13 9.09
N LYS A 94 7.87 1.30 8.73
CA LYS A 94 6.60 1.80 9.26
C LYS A 94 5.42 1.15 8.52
N CYS A 95 4.41 0.73 9.28
CA CYS A 95 3.20 0.10 8.78
C CYS A 95 1.99 1.00 9.04
N PHE A 96 1.31 1.42 7.97
CA PHE A 96 0.21 2.37 8.03
C PHE A 96 -1.11 1.73 7.62
N GLU A 97 -2.17 2.00 8.36
CA GLU A 97 -3.53 1.65 7.98
C GLU A 97 -4.16 2.82 7.23
N VAL A 98 -4.60 2.58 6.00
CA VAL A 98 -5.26 3.63 5.22
C VAL A 98 -6.68 3.81 5.73
N GLN A 99 -6.98 5.02 6.20
CA GLN A 99 -8.32 5.45 6.59
C GLN A 99 -9.08 5.93 5.35
N LYS A 100 -8.42 6.70 4.47
CA LYS A 100 -9.03 7.28 3.27
C LYS A 100 -8.03 7.54 2.16
N VAL A 101 -8.46 7.33 0.92
CA VAL A 101 -7.70 7.70 -0.28
C VAL A 101 -8.11 9.13 -0.67
N VAL A 102 -7.14 10.03 -0.76
CA VAL A 102 -7.33 11.42 -1.20
C VAL A 102 -6.83 11.49 -2.65
N SER A 103 -7.76 11.29 -3.58
CA SER A 103 -7.51 11.31 -5.03
C SER A 103 -7.73 12.69 -5.63
#